data_AF-A0A2P6QKK9-F1
#
_entry.id   AF-A0A2P6QKK9-F1
#
_cell.length_a   1.000
_cell.length_b   1.000
_cell.length_c   1.000
_cell.angle_alpha   90.00
_cell.angle_beta   90.00
_cell.angle_gamma   90.00
#
_symmetry.space_group_name_H-M   'P 1'
#
loop_
_entity.id
_entity.type
_entity.pdbx_description
1 polymer ?
#
loop_
_entity_poly.entity_id
_entity_poly.type
_entity_poly.pdbx_seq_one_letter_code
_entity_poly.pdbx_strand_id
1 'polypeptide(L)'
;MLKGGLTANASSAAELYFESKNTSVEIWVDSVSLQPFNKKEWKSHYDQSIDKNRKSNVRIQAVDAKGNPLRNATISIQQKAPSFPFGCAMNKNILTNTAYQNWFTSRFGVTTFEDEMKWYSTEPSQGQEDYSVADALLQFAKQQDIAVRGHNVFWDDPQYHLGWVKSLDKQQLALAASKRLNSLGENASAILYNWATKADGATTLFMNDYNTIEESKDGASTPAKYLQKLRDIQGFPGNNNLRMAIGLESHFKTPNIPYIRSPIDTLAALQTYQSGLQSWMWKAVPIKHGTWSRF
;
A
#
# COMPACT_ATOMS: atom_id res chain seq x y z
N MET A 1 21.42 -1.20 1.87
CA MET A 1 21.69 -0.41 3.08
C MET A 1 20.60 -0.71 4.10
N LEU A 2 20.94 -1.36 5.22
CA LEU A 2 20.00 -1.61 6.31
C LEU A 2 19.94 -0.35 7.18
N LYS A 3 18.75 0.22 7.36
CA LYS A 3 18.50 1.39 8.22
C LYS A 3 17.27 1.11 9.05
N GLY A 4 17.35 1.39 10.35
CA GLY A 4 16.23 1.22 11.27
C GLY A 4 16.53 1.82 12.63
N GLY A 5 15.61 1.62 13.56
CA GLY A 5 15.76 2.05 14.94
C GLY A 5 14.99 1.14 15.87
N LEU A 6 15.44 1.07 17.12
CA LEU A 6 14.81 0.33 18.19
C LEU A 6 14.58 1.26 19.38
N THR A 7 13.55 0.97 20.16
CA THR A 7 13.31 1.63 21.44
C THR A 7 13.52 0.61 22.54
N ALA A 8 14.34 0.97 23.53
CA ALA A 8 14.56 0.14 24.71
C ALA A 8 13.79 0.74 25.89
N ASN A 9 13.08 -0.12 26.63
CA ASN A 9 12.36 0.25 27.85
C ASN A 9 13.23 0.09 29.12
N ALA A 10 14.45 -0.42 28.98
CA ALA A 10 15.42 -0.62 30.04
C ALA A 10 16.83 -0.38 29.51
N SER A 11 17.76 -0.06 30.41
CA SER A 11 19.19 0.06 30.11
C SER A 11 19.90 -1.25 30.44
N SER A 12 20.23 -2.02 29.41
CA SER A 12 21.02 -3.25 29.53
C SER A 12 22.04 -3.36 28.40
N ALA A 13 22.96 -4.31 28.50
CA ALA A 13 23.75 -4.73 27.35
C ALA A 13 22.81 -5.23 26.23
N ALA A 14 23.19 -4.94 24.99
CA ALA A 14 22.47 -5.36 23.80
C ALA A 14 23.47 -5.84 22.75
N GLU A 15 23.15 -6.95 22.10
CA GLU A 15 23.94 -7.52 21.01
C GLU A 15 23.11 -7.50 19.73
N LEU A 16 23.74 -7.09 18.62
CA LEU A 16 23.13 -7.06 17.30
C LEU A 16 23.76 -8.18 16.47
N TYR A 17 22.95 -9.16 16.08
CA TYR A 17 23.38 -10.27 15.23
C TYR A 17 22.89 -10.09 13.80
N PHE A 18 23.74 -10.48 12.85
CA PHE A 18 23.38 -10.67 11.45
C PHE A 18 23.46 -12.16 11.16
N GLU A 19 22.34 -12.78 10.80
CA GLU A 19 22.23 -14.23 10.61
C GLU A 19 21.70 -14.56 9.21
N SER A 20 22.25 -15.62 8.61
CA SER A 20 21.74 -16.24 7.38
C SER A 20 21.52 -17.73 7.66
N LYS A 21 20.36 -18.25 7.24
CA LYS A 21 20.08 -19.70 7.27
C LYS A 21 20.85 -20.47 6.18
N ASN A 22 21.37 -19.76 5.17
CA ASN A 22 22.21 -20.35 4.15
C ASN A 22 23.67 -20.28 4.62
N THR A 23 24.22 -21.44 4.98
CA THR A 23 25.59 -21.59 5.51
C THR A 23 26.67 -21.38 4.46
N SER A 24 26.31 -21.32 3.18
CA SER A 24 27.24 -21.08 2.08
C SER A 24 27.48 -19.59 1.79
N VAL A 25 26.90 -18.70 2.61
CA VAL A 25 26.97 -17.24 2.40
C VAL A 25 27.78 -16.61 3.53
N GLU A 26 28.76 -15.78 3.16
CA GLU A 26 29.47 -14.93 4.10
C GLU A 26 28.75 -13.58 4.25
N ILE A 27 28.66 -13.07 5.48
CA ILE A 27 28.09 -11.76 5.77
C ILE A 27 29.23 -10.80 6.10
N TRP A 28 29.42 -9.81 5.23
CA TRP A 28 30.34 -8.70 5.46
C TRP A 28 29.55 -7.46 5.86
N VAL A 29 29.97 -6.81 6.95
CA VAL A 29 29.34 -5.59 7.45
C VAL A 29 30.39 -4.49 7.52
N ASP A 30 30.07 -3.34 6.96
CA ASP A 30 30.93 -2.16 6.95
C ASP A 30 30.11 -0.91 7.29
N SER A 31 30.76 0.15 7.77
CA SER A 31 30.17 1.43 8.11
C SER A 31 29.01 1.33 9.12
N VAL A 32 29.15 0.46 10.12
CA VAL A 32 28.17 0.30 11.20
C VAL A 32 28.15 1.56 12.07
N SER A 33 26.96 2.14 12.24
CA SER A 33 26.74 3.27 13.15
C SER A 33 25.45 3.06 13.92
N LEU A 34 25.56 3.11 15.25
CA LEU A 34 24.43 3.11 16.17
C LEU A 34 24.54 4.39 17.01
N GLN A 35 23.57 5.30 16.84
CA GLN A 35 23.56 6.58 17.52
C GLN A 35 22.25 6.70 18.32
N PRO A 36 22.29 7.04 19.61
CA PRO A 36 21.09 7.40 20.33
C PRO A 36 20.54 8.71 19.77
N PHE A 37 19.22 8.80 19.65
CA PHE A 37 18.55 10.06 19.33
C PHE A 37 17.42 10.29 20.32
N ASN A 38 17.37 11.48 20.89
CA ASN A 38 16.20 11.91 21.64
C ASN A 38 15.07 12.33 20.68
N LYS A 39 13.85 12.51 21.21
CA LYS A 39 12.68 12.89 20.38
C LYS A 39 12.87 14.21 19.63
N LYS A 40 13.62 15.17 20.18
CA LYS A 40 13.87 16.48 19.57
C LYS A 40 14.82 16.34 18.38
N GLU A 41 15.91 15.58 18.53
CA GLU A 41 16.85 15.27 17.45
C GLU A 41 16.17 14.50 16.32
N TRP A 42 15.36 13.49 16.68
CA TRP A 42 14.57 12.73 15.69
C TRP A 42 13.65 13.65 14.89
N LYS A 43 12.93 14.56 15.58
CA LYS A 43 12.06 15.55 14.92
C LYS A 43 12.87 16.51 14.04
N SER A 44 14.01 17.00 14.50
CA SER A 44 14.88 17.87 13.70
C SER A 44 15.35 17.19 12.42
N HIS A 45 15.78 15.93 12.48
CA HIS A 45 16.20 15.17 11.31
C HIS A 45 15.04 14.90 10.34
N TYR A 46 13.84 14.64 10.88
CA TYR A 46 12.60 14.53 10.10
C TYR A 46 12.27 15.84 9.36
N ASP A 47 12.30 16.98 10.06
CA ASP A 47 12.00 18.29 9.48
C ASP A 47 13.04 18.66 8.38
N GLN A 48 14.34 18.40 8.62
CA GLN A 48 15.39 18.54 7.61
C GLN A 48 15.16 17.64 6.38
N SER A 49 14.69 16.40 6.60
CA SER A 49 14.37 15.49 5.50
C SER A 49 13.19 16.00 4.67
N ILE A 50 12.17 16.60 5.31
CA ILE A 50 11.06 17.25 4.60
C ILE A 50 11.57 18.44 3.80
N ASP A 51 12.36 19.31 4.41
CA ASP A 51 12.88 20.51 3.74
C ASP A 51 13.72 20.14 2.52
N LYS A 52 14.56 19.11 2.64
CA LYS A 52 15.40 18.63 1.55
C LYS A 52 14.62 17.94 0.42
N ASN A 53 13.65 17.08 0.75
CA ASN A 53 13.04 16.17 -0.23
C ASN A 53 11.63 16.59 -0.68
N ARG A 54 10.96 17.49 0.06
CA ARG A 54 9.56 17.86 -0.17
C ARG A 54 9.30 19.35 -0.24
N LYS A 55 10.31 20.19 0.00
CA LYS A 55 10.21 21.64 -0.17
C LYS A 55 11.23 22.12 -1.18
N SER A 56 10.88 23.23 -1.82
CA SER A 56 11.77 23.97 -2.73
C SER A 56 11.56 25.45 -2.48
N ASN A 57 12.62 26.25 -2.62
CA ASN A 57 12.50 27.69 -2.58
C ASN A 57 11.85 28.19 -3.87
N VAL A 58 10.76 28.95 -3.73
CA VAL A 58 10.06 29.56 -4.86
C VAL A 58 10.19 31.07 -4.72
N ARG A 59 10.63 31.74 -5.80
CA ARG A 59 10.62 33.20 -5.90
C ARG A 59 9.45 33.61 -6.79
N ILE A 60 8.58 34.46 -6.28
CA ILE A 60 7.47 35.05 -7.04
C ILE A 60 7.74 36.54 -7.18
N GLN A 61 7.69 37.05 -8.41
CA GLN A 61 7.84 38.48 -8.71
C GLN A 61 6.68 38.91 -9.59
N ALA A 62 5.87 39.86 -9.09
CA ALA A 62 4.85 40.51 -9.89
C ALA A 62 5.51 41.58 -10.77
N VAL A 63 5.18 41.60 -12.06
CA VAL A 63 5.72 42.56 -13.04
C VAL A 63 4.61 43.21 -13.84
N ASP A 64 4.84 44.44 -14.32
CA ASP A 64 3.95 45.12 -15.26
C ASP A 64 4.09 44.57 -16.70
N ALA A 65 3.30 45.11 -17.64
CA ALA A 65 3.35 44.71 -19.05
C ALA A 65 4.71 44.98 -19.74
N LYS A 66 5.59 45.79 -19.12
CA LYS A 66 6.93 46.12 -19.60
C LYS A 66 8.02 45.31 -18.88
N GLY A 67 7.65 44.41 -17.96
CA GLY A 67 8.58 43.59 -17.17
C GLY A 67 9.14 44.29 -15.94
N ASN A 68 8.66 45.48 -15.56
CA ASN A 68 9.15 46.17 -14.36
C ASN A 68 8.50 45.58 -13.10
N PRO A 69 9.26 45.41 -11.99
CA PRO A 69 8.71 44.90 -10.73
C PRO A 69 7.60 45.80 -10.15
N LEU A 70 6.46 45.20 -9.84
CA LEU A 70 5.36 45.86 -9.14
C LEU A 70 5.66 45.92 -7.64
N ARG A 71 5.75 47.13 -7.09
CA ARG A 71 5.89 47.33 -5.64
C ARG A 71 4.55 47.09 -4.94
N ASN A 72 4.59 46.55 -3.71
CA ASN A 72 3.42 46.34 -2.85
C ASN A 72 2.32 45.46 -3.46
N ALA A 73 2.66 44.54 -4.39
CA ALA A 73 1.71 43.58 -4.91
C ALA A 73 1.24 42.61 -3.80
N THR A 74 -0.07 42.38 -3.71
CA THR A 74 -0.63 41.36 -2.82
C THR A 74 -0.66 40.02 -3.57
N ILE A 75 -0.05 38.99 -3.00
CA ILE A 75 0.00 37.63 -3.55
C ILE A 75 -0.76 36.70 -2.62
N SER A 76 -1.65 35.86 -3.17
CA SER A 76 -2.30 34.77 -2.46
C SER A 76 -1.95 33.44 -3.13
N ILE A 77 -1.60 32.44 -2.32
CA ILE A 77 -1.24 31.09 -2.78
C ILE A 77 -2.21 30.11 -2.14
N GLN A 78 -2.88 29.30 -2.96
CA GLN A 78 -3.78 28.25 -2.50
C GLN A 78 -3.32 26.90 -3.06
N GLN A 79 -3.08 25.92 -2.18
CA GLN A 79 -2.85 24.55 -2.61
C GLN A 79 -4.14 23.97 -3.20
N LYS A 80 -4.08 23.49 -4.45
CA LYS A 80 -5.24 22.91 -5.14
C LYS A 80 -5.35 21.40 -4.96
N ALA A 81 -4.23 20.69 -4.88
CA ALA A 81 -4.20 19.24 -4.71
C ALA A 81 -2.93 18.79 -3.96
N PRO A 82 -2.98 17.64 -3.25
CA PRO A 82 -1.78 16.98 -2.74
C PRO A 82 -0.99 16.31 -3.88
N SER A 83 0.30 16.06 -3.65
CA SER A 83 1.15 15.33 -4.61
C SER A 83 0.97 13.81 -4.57
N PHE A 84 0.11 13.31 -3.69
CA PHE A 84 -0.18 11.89 -3.51
C PHE A 84 -1.68 11.70 -3.24
N PRO A 85 -2.25 10.54 -3.64
CA PRO A 85 -3.62 10.17 -3.31
C PRO A 85 -3.90 10.27 -1.81
N PHE A 86 -4.97 10.96 -1.44
CA PHE A 86 -5.48 11.01 -0.08
C PHE A 86 -6.95 10.61 -0.08
N GLY A 87 -7.28 9.60 0.72
CA GLY A 87 -8.56 8.92 0.63
C GLY A 87 -9.03 8.33 1.95
N CYS A 88 -10.25 7.82 1.94
CA CYS A 88 -10.91 7.14 3.04
C CYS A 88 -11.68 5.93 2.50
N ALA A 89 -11.90 4.90 3.32
CA ALA A 89 -12.82 3.83 2.96
C ALA A 89 -14.27 4.35 2.89
N MET A 90 -15.05 3.78 1.99
CA MET A 90 -16.45 4.12 1.73
C MET A 90 -17.29 2.85 1.78
N ASN A 91 -18.47 2.92 2.39
CA ASN A 91 -19.43 1.81 2.41
C ASN A 91 -20.78 2.22 1.82
N LYS A 92 -21.65 1.23 1.62
CA LYS A 92 -22.97 1.35 1.01
C LYS A 92 -23.88 2.41 1.63
N ASN A 93 -23.65 2.80 2.89
CA ASN A 93 -24.48 3.82 3.55
C ASN A 93 -24.38 5.19 2.87
N ILE A 94 -23.33 5.43 2.08
CA ILE A 94 -23.18 6.67 1.31
C ILE A 94 -24.27 6.81 0.24
N LEU A 95 -24.84 5.71 -0.26
CA LEU A 95 -25.82 5.73 -1.35
C LEU A 95 -27.13 6.41 -0.96
N THR A 96 -27.47 6.40 0.34
CA THR A 96 -28.74 6.95 0.86
C THR A 96 -28.57 8.09 1.85
N ASN A 97 -27.33 8.39 2.27
CA ASN A 97 -27.05 9.41 3.29
C ASN A 97 -26.39 10.66 2.69
N THR A 98 -27.18 11.70 2.44
CA THR A 98 -26.68 12.98 1.89
C THR A 98 -25.64 13.66 2.79
N ALA A 99 -25.75 13.54 4.11
CA ALA A 99 -24.76 14.11 5.02
C ALA A 99 -23.41 13.40 4.87
N TYR A 100 -23.42 12.07 4.69
CA TYR A 100 -22.22 11.30 4.42
C TYR A 100 -21.63 11.62 3.04
N GLN A 101 -22.47 11.74 2.00
CA GLN A 101 -22.03 12.16 0.66
C GLN A 101 -21.28 13.50 0.72
N ASN A 102 -21.91 14.53 1.29
CA ASN A 102 -21.32 15.87 1.39
C ASN A 102 -20.03 15.88 2.22
N TRP A 103 -20.00 15.11 3.32
CA TRP A 103 -18.82 15.01 4.15
C TRP A 103 -17.65 14.34 3.41
N PHE A 104 -17.92 13.27 2.67
CA PHE A 104 -16.91 12.48 1.98
C PHE A 104 -16.36 13.22 0.75
N THR A 105 -17.23 13.69 -0.14
CA THR A 105 -16.86 14.31 -1.42
C THR A 105 -16.11 15.63 -1.24
N SER A 106 -16.31 16.33 -0.13
CA SER A 106 -15.55 17.54 0.20
C SER A 106 -14.13 17.29 0.73
N ARG A 107 -13.73 16.03 0.97
CA ARG A 107 -12.48 15.68 1.67
C ARG A 107 -11.57 14.73 0.89
N PHE A 108 -12.15 13.80 0.14
CA PHE A 108 -11.40 12.67 -0.41
C PHE A 108 -11.59 12.55 -1.92
N GLY A 109 -10.47 12.55 -2.65
CA GLY A 109 -10.45 12.30 -4.10
C GLY A 109 -10.20 10.84 -4.46
N VAL A 110 -9.94 9.97 -3.47
CA VAL A 110 -9.70 8.55 -3.66
C VAL A 110 -10.43 7.74 -2.58
N THR A 111 -10.94 6.56 -2.93
CA THR A 111 -11.64 5.67 -2.01
C THR A 111 -11.27 4.20 -2.24
N THR A 112 -11.61 3.37 -1.27
CA THR A 112 -11.75 1.92 -1.41
C THR A 112 -13.07 1.51 -0.78
N PHE A 113 -13.72 0.46 -1.27
CA PHE A 113 -14.97 -0.01 -0.66
C PHE A 113 -14.65 -0.90 0.53
N GLU A 114 -15.39 -0.74 1.62
CA GLU A 114 -15.12 -1.46 2.86
C GLU A 114 -15.24 -2.96 2.63
N ASP A 115 -16.38 -3.42 2.12
CA ASP A 115 -16.68 -4.85 1.96
C ASP A 115 -17.35 -5.19 0.62
N GLU A 116 -17.94 -4.20 -0.05
CA GLU A 116 -18.90 -4.39 -1.13
C GLU A 116 -18.33 -5.05 -2.39
N MET A 117 -17.00 -5.11 -2.53
CA MET A 117 -16.31 -5.80 -3.62
C MET A 117 -15.76 -7.18 -3.24
N LYS A 118 -15.87 -7.59 -1.98
CA LYS A 118 -15.31 -8.86 -1.49
C LYS A 118 -16.19 -10.03 -1.85
N TRP A 119 -15.57 -11.21 -1.84
CA TRP A 119 -16.22 -12.44 -2.27
C TRP A 119 -17.50 -12.75 -1.52
N TYR A 120 -17.45 -12.73 -0.19
CA TYR A 120 -18.64 -13.01 0.60
C TYR A 120 -19.79 -12.00 0.38
N SER A 121 -19.49 -10.81 -0.16
CA SER A 121 -20.50 -9.81 -0.51
C SER A 121 -21.05 -10.01 -1.92
N THR A 122 -20.21 -10.40 -2.89
CA THR A 122 -20.61 -10.47 -4.30
C THR A 122 -21.02 -11.86 -4.78
N GLU A 123 -20.78 -12.92 -4.01
CA GLU A 123 -21.28 -14.27 -4.30
C GLU A 123 -21.52 -15.05 -2.98
N PRO A 124 -22.53 -14.65 -2.20
CA PRO A 124 -22.84 -15.31 -0.92
C PRO A 124 -23.24 -16.78 -1.10
N SER A 125 -23.79 -17.13 -2.27
CA SER A 125 -24.16 -18.49 -2.66
C SER A 125 -23.46 -18.86 -3.97
N GLN A 126 -22.91 -20.07 -4.06
CA GLN A 126 -22.14 -20.53 -5.22
C GLN A 126 -22.88 -20.30 -6.55
N GLY A 127 -22.23 -19.58 -7.46
CA GLY A 127 -22.77 -19.25 -8.79
C GLY A 127 -23.89 -18.21 -8.80
N GLN A 128 -24.20 -17.57 -7.67
CA GLN A 128 -25.18 -16.49 -7.56
C GLN A 128 -24.44 -15.18 -7.26
N GLU A 129 -23.97 -14.55 -8.33
CA GLU A 129 -23.24 -13.28 -8.23
C GLU A 129 -24.19 -12.08 -8.14
N ASP A 130 -23.89 -11.15 -7.24
CA ASP A 130 -24.59 -9.87 -7.11
C ASP A 130 -23.57 -8.74 -6.91
N TYR A 131 -23.41 -7.91 -7.95
CA TYR A 131 -22.55 -6.72 -7.92
C TYR A 131 -23.33 -5.42 -7.78
N SER A 132 -24.65 -5.46 -7.58
CA SER A 132 -25.53 -4.28 -7.64
C SER A 132 -25.09 -3.15 -6.70
N VAL A 133 -24.67 -3.49 -5.47
CA VAL A 133 -24.18 -2.50 -4.49
C VAL A 133 -22.82 -1.94 -4.90
N ALA A 134 -21.90 -2.79 -5.37
CA ALA A 134 -20.58 -2.36 -5.83
C ALA A 134 -20.69 -1.45 -7.06
N ASP A 135 -21.58 -1.78 -8.00
CA ASP A 135 -21.86 -1.00 -9.20
C ASP A 135 -22.47 0.35 -8.87
N ALA A 136 -23.41 0.40 -7.91
CA ALA A 136 -23.98 1.65 -7.43
C ALA A 136 -22.92 2.56 -6.77
N LEU A 137 -22.01 1.98 -5.98
CA LEU A 137 -20.89 2.73 -5.38
C LEU A 137 -19.89 3.21 -6.42
N LEU A 138 -19.56 2.38 -7.43
CA LEU A 138 -18.72 2.78 -8.56
C LEU A 138 -19.34 3.94 -9.33
N GLN A 139 -20.65 3.89 -9.57
CA GLN A 139 -21.38 4.95 -10.25
C GLN A 139 -21.36 6.25 -9.43
N PHE A 140 -21.59 6.18 -8.12
CA PHE A 140 -21.48 7.33 -7.22
C PHE A 140 -20.08 7.94 -7.25
N ALA A 141 -19.04 7.12 -7.09
CA ALA A 141 -17.64 7.58 -7.10
C ALA A 141 -17.29 8.25 -8.43
N LYS A 142 -17.72 7.67 -9.56
CA LYS A 142 -17.54 8.24 -10.89
C LYS A 142 -18.25 9.59 -11.06
N GLN A 143 -19.47 9.75 -10.55
CA GLN A 143 -20.21 11.02 -10.60
C GLN A 143 -19.54 12.13 -9.78
N GLN A 144 -18.80 11.76 -8.73
CA GLN A 144 -18.12 12.69 -7.82
C GLN A 144 -16.63 12.88 -8.16
N ASP A 145 -16.15 12.33 -9.27
CA ASP A 145 -14.73 12.35 -9.68
C ASP A 145 -13.78 11.76 -8.59
N ILE A 146 -14.23 10.69 -7.94
CA ILE A 146 -13.47 9.98 -6.91
C ILE A 146 -12.87 8.72 -7.52
N ALA A 147 -11.54 8.58 -7.47
CA ALA A 147 -10.87 7.38 -7.93
C ALA A 147 -11.10 6.20 -6.96
N VAL A 148 -11.33 4.99 -7.48
CA VAL A 148 -11.59 3.79 -6.67
C VAL A 148 -10.41 2.83 -6.74
N ARG A 149 -9.91 2.42 -5.59
CA ARG A 149 -9.02 1.26 -5.44
C ARG A 149 -9.87 0.03 -5.17
N GLY A 150 -9.86 -0.92 -6.11
CA GLY A 150 -10.52 -2.22 -5.93
C GLY A 150 -9.93 -2.98 -4.75
N HIS A 151 -10.79 -3.43 -3.85
CA HIS A 151 -10.42 -4.17 -2.64
C HIS A 151 -11.52 -5.21 -2.33
N ASN A 152 -11.29 -6.49 -2.57
CA ASN A 152 -10.13 -7.10 -3.21
C ASN A 152 -10.56 -8.23 -4.13
N VAL A 153 -9.65 -8.63 -5.03
CA VAL A 153 -9.91 -9.71 -5.99
C VAL A 153 -9.89 -11.08 -5.29
N PHE A 154 -8.99 -11.26 -4.32
CA PHE A 154 -8.90 -12.50 -3.55
C PHE A 154 -8.42 -12.22 -2.13
N TRP A 155 -8.88 -13.04 -1.19
CA TRP A 155 -8.61 -12.86 0.23
C TRP A 155 -8.75 -14.17 1.00
N ASP A 156 -7.68 -14.62 1.66
CA ASP A 156 -7.63 -15.91 2.34
C ASP A 156 -7.72 -15.78 3.87
N ASP A 157 -8.87 -15.31 4.35
CA ASP A 157 -9.15 -15.30 5.78
C ASP A 157 -10.18 -16.39 6.14
N PRO A 158 -9.77 -17.38 6.95
CA PRO A 158 -10.65 -18.47 7.39
C PRO A 158 -11.96 -18.01 8.05
N GLN A 159 -11.96 -16.83 8.68
CA GLN A 159 -13.15 -16.26 9.32
C GLN A 159 -14.26 -15.96 8.31
N TYR A 160 -13.91 -15.56 7.09
CA TYR A 160 -14.86 -15.10 6.07
C TYR A 160 -14.92 -16.00 4.84
N HIS A 161 -14.25 -17.15 4.92
CA HIS A 161 -14.55 -18.28 4.05
C HIS A 161 -16.04 -18.64 4.18
N LEU A 162 -16.75 -18.57 3.06
CA LEU A 162 -18.18 -18.89 2.96
C LEU A 162 -18.42 -20.37 3.35
N GLY A 163 -19.56 -20.66 3.98
CA GLY A 163 -19.89 -22.01 4.43
C GLY A 163 -19.87 -23.04 3.29
N TRP A 164 -20.32 -22.64 2.09
CA TRP A 164 -20.28 -23.49 0.90
C TRP A 164 -18.85 -23.72 0.39
N VAL A 165 -17.93 -22.76 0.56
CA VAL A 165 -16.51 -22.92 0.20
C VAL A 165 -15.84 -23.91 1.15
N LYS A 166 -16.17 -23.86 2.45
CA LYS A 166 -15.65 -24.78 3.48
C LYS A 166 -16.08 -26.23 3.28
N SER A 167 -17.21 -26.46 2.62
CA SER A 167 -17.75 -27.80 2.36
C SER A 167 -17.23 -28.47 1.09
N LEU A 168 -16.43 -27.77 0.28
CA LEU A 168 -15.87 -28.32 -0.96
C LEU A 168 -14.68 -29.23 -0.65
N ASP A 169 -14.60 -30.39 -1.33
CA ASP A 169 -13.37 -31.17 -1.35
C ASP A 169 -12.25 -30.45 -2.11
N LYS A 170 -11.01 -30.97 -2.08
CA LYS A 170 -9.86 -30.31 -2.74
C LYS A 170 -10.07 -30.06 -4.24
N GLN A 171 -10.76 -30.93 -4.97
CA GLN A 171 -11.02 -30.76 -6.40
C GLN A 171 -12.15 -29.76 -6.64
N GLN A 172 -13.22 -29.83 -5.85
CA GLN A 172 -14.33 -28.89 -5.91
C GLN A 172 -13.90 -27.48 -5.47
N LEU A 173 -13.02 -27.36 -4.48
CA LEU A 173 -12.42 -26.12 -4.03
C LEU A 173 -11.49 -25.56 -5.12
N ALA A 174 -10.67 -26.40 -5.75
CA ALA A 174 -9.85 -25.98 -6.89
C ALA A 174 -10.70 -25.52 -8.08
N LEU A 175 -11.87 -26.12 -8.33
CA LEU A 175 -12.82 -25.71 -9.37
C LEU A 175 -13.59 -24.44 -9.02
N ALA A 176 -14.06 -24.30 -7.79
CA ALA A 176 -14.72 -23.08 -7.30
C ALA A 176 -13.74 -21.91 -7.22
N ALA A 177 -12.52 -22.16 -6.72
CA ALA A 177 -11.42 -21.22 -6.79
C ALA A 177 -11.03 -20.95 -8.24
N SER A 178 -10.94 -21.93 -9.16
CA SER A 178 -10.71 -21.68 -10.60
C SER A 178 -11.76 -20.76 -11.22
N LYS A 179 -13.03 -21.01 -10.91
CA LYS A 179 -14.18 -20.23 -11.39
C LYS A 179 -14.22 -18.83 -10.76
N ARG A 180 -13.72 -18.68 -9.53
CA ARG A 180 -13.56 -17.41 -8.80
C ARG A 180 -12.20 -16.74 -8.97
N LEU A 181 -11.22 -17.40 -9.60
CA LEU A 181 -9.77 -17.11 -9.65
C LEU A 181 -8.91 -17.93 -8.62
N ASN A 182 -8.13 -18.88 -9.16
CA ASN A 182 -7.53 -20.11 -8.58
C ASN A 182 -6.69 -20.07 -7.28
N SER A 183 -6.80 -21.12 -6.45
CA SER A 183 -6.09 -21.27 -5.17
C SER A 183 -4.61 -21.69 -5.31
N LEU A 184 -3.73 -20.73 -5.03
CA LEU A 184 -2.51 -20.80 -4.20
C LEU A 184 -1.50 -21.97 -4.36
N GLY A 185 -1.35 -22.54 -5.56
CA GLY A 185 -0.04 -23.10 -5.95
C GLY A 185 1.04 -22.00 -5.97
N GLU A 186 2.33 -22.36 -6.06
CA GLU A 186 3.46 -21.40 -6.03
C GLU A 186 3.27 -20.19 -6.97
N ASN A 187 2.61 -20.41 -8.12
CA ASN A 187 2.41 -19.43 -9.19
C ASN A 187 1.06 -18.69 -9.18
N ALA A 188 0.15 -18.97 -8.24
CA ALA A 188 -1.21 -18.43 -8.29
C ALA A 188 -1.24 -16.89 -8.31
N SER A 189 -0.48 -16.24 -7.43
CA SER A 189 -0.34 -14.78 -7.42
C SER A 189 0.15 -14.24 -8.78
N ALA A 190 1.05 -14.96 -9.44
CA ALA A 190 1.59 -14.53 -10.73
C ALA A 190 0.56 -14.64 -11.87
N ILE A 191 -0.24 -15.70 -11.86
CA ILE A 191 -1.34 -15.90 -12.82
C ILE A 191 -2.43 -14.84 -12.62
N LEU A 192 -2.78 -14.53 -11.37
CA LEU A 192 -3.77 -13.51 -11.04
C LEU A 192 -3.36 -12.13 -11.57
N TYR A 193 -2.10 -11.76 -11.37
CA TYR A 193 -1.59 -10.49 -11.89
C TYR A 193 -1.58 -10.47 -13.42
N ASN A 194 -1.22 -11.59 -14.07
CA ASN A 194 -1.28 -11.72 -15.52
C ASN A 194 -2.70 -11.49 -16.06
N TRP A 195 -3.70 -12.12 -15.44
CA TRP A 195 -5.10 -11.99 -15.83
C TRP A 195 -5.63 -10.58 -15.61
N ALA A 196 -5.34 -9.97 -14.46
CA ALA A 196 -5.74 -8.60 -14.17
C ALA A 196 -5.14 -7.60 -15.16
N THR A 197 -3.86 -7.74 -15.53
CA THR A 197 -3.23 -6.91 -16.56
C THR A 197 -3.77 -7.17 -17.97
N LYS A 198 -4.16 -8.41 -18.31
CA LYS A 198 -4.84 -8.69 -19.58
C LYS A 198 -6.22 -8.03 -19.65
N ALA A 199 -6.93 -7.95 -18.53
CA ALA A 199 -8.22 -7.27 -18.44
C ALA A 199 -8.06 -5.74 -18.47
N ASP A 200 -7.07 -5.20 -17.76
CA ASP A 200 -6.72 -3.78 -17.75
C ASP A 200 -5.21 -3.58 -17.50
N GLY A 201 -4.47 -3.30 -18.58
CA GLY A 201 -3.02 -3.10 -18.51
C GLY A 201 -2.59 -1.73 -18.00
N ALA A 202 -3.51 -0.79 -17.81
CA ALA A 202 -3.20 0.55 -17.31
C ALA A 202 -3.17 0.60 -15.78
N THR A 203 -3.96 -0.25 -15.12
CA THR A 203 -4.11 -0.28 -13.66
C THR A 203 -2.89 -0.84 -12.95
N THR A 204 -2.56 -0.23 -11.80
CA THR A 204 -1.51 -0.74 -10.91
C THR A 204 -2.08 -1.82 -10.00
N LEU A 205 -1.43 -2.97 -9.98
CA LEU A 205 -1.80 -4.12 -9.16
C LEU A 205 -1.10 -4.07 -7.81
N PHE A 206 -1.85 -4.20 -6.72
CA PHE A 206 -1.31 -4.10 -5.37
C PHE A 206 -1.26 -5.46 -4.68
N MET A 207 -0.10 -5.79 -4.11
CA MET A 207 0.00 -6.81 -3.08
C MET A 207 -0.19 -6.11 -1.75
N ASN A 208 -1.34 -6.33 -1.13
CA ASN A 208 -1.77 -5.62 0.07
C ASN A 208 -1.62 -6.52 1.29
N ASP A 209 -0.99 -6.05 2.35
CA ASP A 209 -0.82 -6.86 3.56
C ASP A 209 -0.69 -6.00 4.81
N TYR A 210 -0.96 -6.61 5.97
CA TYR A 210 -0.77 -6.05 7.30
C TYR A 210 0.46 -6.69 7.99
N ASN A 211 0.76 -6.23 9.20
CA ASN A 211 1.96 -6.59 9.99
C ASN A 211 3.33 -6.25 9.38
N THR A 212 3.38 -5.81 8.12
CA THR A 212 4.63 -5.47 7.42
C THR A 212 5.37 -4.30 8.06
N ILE A 213 4.63 -3.37 8.67
CA ILE A 213 5.15 -2.19 9.37
C ILE A 213 4.62 -2.06 10.80
N GLU A 214 3.66 -2.91 11.17
CA GLU A 214 2.92 -2.88 12.42
C GLU A 214 3.57 -3.77 13.49
N GLU A 215 4.07 -4.96 13.12
CA GLU A 215 4.51 -6.00 14.06
C GLU A 215 5.95 -6.45 13.79
N SER A 216 6.90 -5.91 14.55
CA SER A 216 8.33 -6.17 14.36
C SER A 216 8.78 -7.61 14.63
N LYS A 217 7.92 -8.43 15.21
CA LYS A 217 8.18 -9.83 15.53
C LYS A 217 7.59 -10.79 14.49
N ASP A 218 6.83 -10.28 13.52
CA ASP A 218 6.27 -11.09 12.45
C ASP A 218 7.35 -11.41 11.40
N GLY A 219 7.89 -12.63 11.49
CA GLY A 219 8.89 -13.11 10.53
C GLY A 219 8.31 -13.51 9.16
N ALA A 220 6.99 -13.54 8.97
CA ALA A 220 6.37 -13.84 7.68
C ALA A 220 6.14 -12.58 6.84
N SER A 221 5.74 -11.49 7.48
CA SER A 221 5.42 -10.22 6.82
C SER A 221 6.63 -9.28 6.77
N THR A 222 7.73 -9.71 6.14
CA THR A 222 8.95 -8.87 6.05
C THR A 222 9.09 -8.22 4.67
N PRO A 223 9.61 -6.98 4.57
CA PRO A 223 9.86 -6.31 3.28
C PRO A 223 10.60 -7.17 2.25
N ALA A 224 11.58 -7.96 2.72
CA ALA A 224 12.37 -8.85 1.86
C ALA A 224 11.50 -9.97 1.25
N LYS A 225 10.60 -10.57 2.03
CA LYS A 225 9.69 -11.61 1.54
C LYS A 225 8.70 -11.08 0.52
N TYR A 226 8.12 -9.90 0.76
CA TYR A 226 7.23 -9.25 -0.22
C TYR A 226 7.95 -8.93 -1.52
N LEU A 227 9.16 -8.38 -1.45
CA LEU A 227 9.94 -8.10 -2.65
C LEU A 227 10.33 -9.37 -3.40
N GLN A 228 10.67 -10.45 -2.69
CA GLN A 228 10.91 -11.73 -3.33
C GLN A 228 9.65 -12.23 -4.04
N LYS A 229 8.49 -12.19 -3.38
CA LYS A 229 7.21 -12.60 -3.98
C LYS A 229 6.87 -11.82 -5.24
N LEU A 230 7.12 -10.51 -5.25
CA LEU A 230 6.91 -9.66 -6.43
C LEU A 230 7.86 -9.99 -7.57
N ARG A 231 9.12 -10.35 -7.26
CA ARG A 231 10.07 -10.84 -8.27
C ARG A 231 9.63 -12.17 -8.86
N ASP A 232 9.14 -13.08 -8.02
CA ASP A 232 8.62 -14.37 -8.47
C ASP A 232 7.41 -14.16 -9.39
N ILE A 233 6.52 -13.21 -9.04
CA ILE A 233 5.39 -12.80 -9.88
C ILE A 233 5.88 -12.21 -11.22
N GLN A 234 6.88 -11.33 -11.19
CA GLN A 234 7.40 -10.69 -12.40
C GLN A 234 8.13 -11.68 -13.32
N GLY A 235 8.86 -12.64 -12.74
CA GLY A 235 9.60 -13.67 -13.47
C GLY A 235 8.70 -14.72 -14.15
N PHE A 236 7.41 -14.75 -13.81
CA PHE A 236 6.45 -15.66 -14.43
C PHE A 236 6.22 -15.29 -15.92
N PRO A 237 6.21 -16.27 -16.85
CA PRO A 237 6.01 -16.01 -18.27
C PRO A 237 4.76 -15.16 -18.57
N GLY A 238 4.95 -14.05 -19.28
CA GLY A 238 3.89 -13.11 -19.63
C GLY A 238 3.72 -11.92 -18.67
N ASN A 239 4.51 -11.83 -17.60
CA ASN A 239 4.43 -10.77 -16.58
C ASN A 239 5.52 -9.67 -16.71
N ASN A 240 6.24 -9.65 -17.82
CA ASN A 240 7.42 -8.79 -18.01
C ASN A 240 7.14 -7.27 -17.85
N ASN A 241 5.89 -6.85 -18.05
CA ASN A 241 5.47 -5.43 -18.04
C ASN A 241 4.41 -5.10 -16.98
N LEU A 242 4.25 -5.93 -15.94
CA LEU A 242 3.26 -5.66 -14.89
C LEU A 242 3.57 -4.36 -14.14
N ARG A 243 2.55 -3.51 -13.98
CA ARG A 243 2.58 -2.40 -13.02
C ARG A 243 2.14 -2.92 -11.66
N MET A 244 3.10 -3.16 -10.77
CA MET A 244 2.82 -3.70 -9.44
C MET A 244 3.08 -2.63 -8.36
N ALA A 245 2.62 -2.86 -7.14
CA ALA A 245 2.89 -2.03 -5.96
C ALA A 245 2.66 -2.83 -4.67
N ILE A 246 3.19 -2.35 -3.54
CA ILE A 246 2.95 -2.93 -2.20
C ILE A 246 2.00 -2.01 -1.44
N GLY A 247 0.83 -2.51 -1.05
CA GLY A 247 -0.07 -1.82 -0.13
C GLY A 247 0.29 -2.17 1.31
N LEU A 248 0.49 -1.16 2.17
CA LEU A 248 0.79 -1.36 3.58
C LEU A 248 -0.43 -0.96 4.40
N GLU A 249 -1.12 -1.93 4.99
CA GLU A 249 -2.39 -1.66 5.65
C GLU A 249 -2.25 -0.68 6.82
N SER A 250 -1.18 -0.73 7.60
CA SER A 250 -0.92 0.26 8.66
C SER A 250 -1.90 0.19 9.85
N HIS A 251 -2.27 -1.03 10.26
CA HIS A 251 -3.14 -1.29 11.40
C HIS A 251 -2.42 -1.17 12.74
N PHE A 252 -2.23 0.07 13.18
CA PHE A 252 -1.53 0.32 14.45
C PHE A 252 -2.48 0.42 15.64
N LYS A 253 -2.20 -0.32 16.71
CA LYS A 253 -2.70 0.04 18.06
C LYS A 253 -1.94 1.26 18.59
N THR A 254 -0.62 1.18 18.64
CA THR A 254 0.27 2.29 18.98
C THR A 254 1.46 2.25 18.03
N PRO A 255 1.58 3.21 17.09
CA PRO A 255 2.64 3.19 16.08
C PRO A 255 4.04 3.27 16.70
N ASN A 256 4.90 2.29 16.39
CA ASN A 256 6.34 2.38 16.65
C ASN A 256 7.01 3.08 15.46
N ILE A 257 7.06 4.42 15.51
CA ILE A 257 7.53 5.25 14.38
C ILE A 257 8.96 4.90 13.91
N PRO A 258 9.96 4.69 14.79
CA PRO A 258 11.27 4.23 14.37
C PRO A 258 11.24 2.90 13.62
N TYR A 259 10.43 1.94 14.11
CA TYR A 259 10.24 0.68 13.42
C TYR A 259 9.59 0.89 12.07
N ILE A 260 8.44 1.56 11.96
CA ILE A 260 7.68 1.81 10.71
C ILE A 260 8.54 2.42 9.61
N ARG A 261 9.46 3.32 9.97
CA ARG A 261 10.36 3.96 9.00
C ARG A 261 11.31 2.96 8.34
N SER A 262 11.81 1.96 9.07
CA SER A 262 12.78 0.98 8.56
C SER A 262 12.27 0.14 7.38
N PRO A 263 11.10 -0.53 7.44
CA PRO A 263 10.56 -1.27 6.31
C PRO A 263 10.16 -0.34 5.16
N ILE A 264 9.62 0.86 5.43
CA ILE A 264 9.31 1.84 4.36
C ILE A 264 10.58 2.27 3.63
N ASP A 265 11.64 2.65 4.36
CA ASP A 265 12.93 3.04 3.77
C ASP A 265 13.56 1.86 3.00
N THR A 266 13.39 0.63 3.50
CA THR A 266 13.85 -0.59 2.82
C THR A 266 13.11 -0.80 1.49
N LEU A 267 11.79 -0.72 1.50
CA LEU A 267 10.95 -0.83 0.30
C LEU A 267 11.21 0.31 -0.70
N ALA A 268 11.51 1.52 -0.22
CA ALA A 268 11.88 2.67 -1.03
C ALA A 268 13.27 2.54 -1.66
N ALA A 269 14.28 2.11 -0.89
CA ALA A 269 15.65 1.95 -1.39
C ALA A 269 15.76 0.86 -2.46
N LEU A 270 14.92 -0.17 -2.37
CA LEU A 270 14.91 -1.29 -3.32
C LEU A 270 14.24 -0.93 -4.66
N GLN A 271 13.55 0.21 -4.76
CA GLN A 271 13.13 0.81 -6.04
C GLN A 271 14.30 1.39 -6.84
N THR A 272 15.33 1.93 -6.15
CA THR A 272 16.38 2.72 -6.79
C THR A 272 17.57 1.90 -7.31
N TYR A 273 17.73 0.64 -6.91
CA TYR A 273 18.95 -0.13 -7.17
C TYR A 273 18.94 -0.95 -8.48
N GLN A 274 17.84 -0.95 -9.25
CA GLN A 274 17.77 -1.71 -10.51
C GLN A 274 17.24 -0.84 -11.66
N SER A 275 18.19 -0.27 -12.40
CA SER A 275 18.02 0.44 -13.66
C SER A 275 17.28 -0.43 -14.69
N GLY A 276 15.98 -0.19 -14.86
CA GLY A 276 15.15 -0.89 -15.84
C GLY A 276 13.69 -1.03 -15.42
N LEU A 277 13.42 -0.92 -14.12
CA LEU A 277 12.06 -0.91 -13.58
C LEU A 277 11.67 0.54 -13.31
N GLN A 278 10.58 1.00 -13.93
CA GLN A 278 10.14 2.39 -13.82
C GLN A 278 10.05 2.80 -12.35
N SER A 279 10.61 3.95 -12.00
CA SER A 279 10.68 4.52 -10.64
C SER A 279 9.32 4.74 -9.95
N TRP A 280 8.22 4.41 -10.63
CA TRP A 280 6.84 4.45 -10.14
C TRP A 280 6.37 3.11 -9.56
N MET A 281 7.19 2.05 -9.69
CA MET A 281 6.77 0.66 -9.52
C MET A 281 6.52 0.20 -8.09
N TRP A 282 6.78 0.97 -7.04
CA TRP A 282 6.44 0.53 -5.70
C TRP A 282 6.04 1.72 -4.83
N LYS A 283 4.75 1.93 -4.58
CA LYS A 283 4.29 2.91 -3.59
C LYS A 283 3.74 2.18 -2.38
N ALA A 284 4.52 2.21 -1.30
CA ALA A 284 4.03 1.93 0.04
C ALA A 284 3.06 3.04 0.45
N VAL A 285 1.77 2.72 0.57
CA VAL A 285 0.72 3.68 0.95
C VAL A 285 0.06 3.18 2.24
N PRO A 286 0.12 3.94 3.35
CA PRO A 286 -0.61 3.62 4.57
C PRO A 286 -2.13 3.74 4.38
N ILE A 287 -2.92 2.78 4.89
CA ILE A 287 -4.40 2.77 4.74
C ILE A 287 -5.10 2.60 6.09
N LYS A 288 -5.56 3.68 6.72
CA LYS A 288 -6.34 3.52 7.95
C LYS A 288 -7.81 3.19 7.64
N HIS A 289 -8.27 2.06 8.17
CA HIS A 289 -9.64 1.49 8.18
C HIS A 289 -10.04 0.58 7.00
N GLY A 290 -10.79 -0.46 7.37
CA GLY A 290 -10.94 -1.74 6.67
C GLY A 290 -10.10 -2.77 7.41
N THR A 291 -10.70 -3.83 7.97
CA THR A 291 -9.97 -5.02 8.46
C THR A 291 -9.16 -5.65 7.29
N TRP A 292 -8.72 -6.90 7.34
CA TRP A 292 -8.58 -7.75 6.14
C TRP A 292 -7.17 -8.23 5.64
N SER A 293 -6.65 -9.29 6.30
CA SER A 293 -5.72 -10.43 5.95
C SER A 293 -4.38 -10.33 5.18
N ARG A 294 -3.59 -11.40 5.36
CA ARG A 294 -2.15 -11.62 5.17
C ARG A 294 -1.97 -12.70 4.12
N PHE A 295 -1.06 -12.50 3.18
CA PHE A 295 -0.72 -13.49 2.15
C PHE A 295 0.26 -14.55 2.63
#